data_AF-A0A7S3PTQ1-F1
#
_entry.id   AF-A0A7S3PTQ1-F1
#
_cell.length_a   1.000
_cell.length_b   1.000
_cell.length_c   1.000
_cell.angle_alpha   90.00
_cell.angle_beta   90.00
_cell.angle_gamma   90.00
#
_symmetry.space_group_name_H-M   'P 1'
#
loop_
_entity.id
_entity.type
_entity.pdbx_description
1 polymer ?
#
loop_
_entity_poly.entity_id
_entity_poly.type
_entity_poly.pdbx_seq_one_letter_code
_entity_poly.pdbx_strand_id
1 'polypeptide(L)'
;FQIALAHRVGEDLDVKDFRGAWASRVMERHERFRSQVSRDDDRFFEVGNQSFEQDFISKVEHPCQDKRRLIEQIQRKGAAPMDVTKCLWEIELSSGKLGSSGAIPSGSEVFFSNEYDRE
;
A
#
# COMPACT_ATOMS: atom_id res chain seq x y z
N PHE A 1 5.77 2.51 9.62
CA PHE A 1 5.87 1.11 9.17
C PHE A 1 5.18 1.01 7.81
N GLN A 2 5.78 0.32 6.85
CA GLN A 2 5.22 0.15 5.50
C GLN A 2 5.05 -1.34 5.24
N ILE A 3 3.96 -1.70 4.59
CA ILE A 3 3.66 -3.08 4.22
C ILE A 3 3.43 -3.10 2.72
N ALA A 4 4.31 -3.76 1.98
CA ALA A 4 4.08 -4.09 0.58
C ALA A 4 3.46 -5.49 0.52
N LEU A 5 2.27 -5.60 -0.05
CA LEU A 5 1.56 -6.86 -0.24
C LEU A 5 1.37 -7.10 -1.73
N ALA A 6 1.62 -8.34 -2.17
CA ALA A 6 1.33 -8.77 -3.54
C ALA A 6 0.27 -9.86 -3.51
N HIS A 7 -0.73 -9.74 -4.39
CA HIS A 7 -1.76 -10.75 -4.56
C HIS A 7 -1.98 -11.01 -6.04
N ARG A 8 -2.14 -12.29 -6.40
CA ARG A 8 -2.49 -12.70 -7.76
C ARG A 8 -3.99 -12.52 -7.93
N VAL A 9 -4.40 -11.53 -8.72
CA VAL A 9 -5.79 -11.34 -9.14
C VAL A 9 -5.93 -11.83 -10.58
N GLY A 10 -7.06 -12.49 -10.90
CA GLY A 10 -7.35 -12.97 -12.26
C GLY A 10 -7.71 -11.84 -13.23
N GLU A 11 -8.18 -10.72 -12.71
CA GLU A 11 -8.58 -9.52 -13.44
C GLU A 11 -7.95 -8.28 -12.75
N ASP A 12 -7.79 -7.19 -13.50
CA ASP A 12 -7.27 -5.94 -12.94
C ASP A 12 -8.25 -5.40 -11.89
N LEU A 13 -7.82 -5.35 -10.63
CA LEU A 13 -8.63 -4.79 -9.56
C LEU A 13 -8.72 -3.27 -9.73
N ASP A 14 -9.92 -2.76 -9.97
CA ASP A 14 -10.15 -1.32 -9.97
C ASP A 14 -10.10 -0.77 -8.54
N VAL A 15 -9.65 0.48 -8.41
CA VAL A 15 -9.59 1.17 -7.12
C VAL A 15 -10.98 1.32 -6.53
N LYS A 16 -12.01 1.53 -7.36
CA LYS A 16 -13.40 1.63 -6.91
C LYS A 16 -13.87 0.35 -6.21
N ASP A 17 -13.53 -0.81 -6.77
CA ASP A 17 -13.92 -2.11 -6.21
C ASP A 17 -13.17 -2.40 -4.92
N PHE A 18 -11.87 -2.10 -4.88
CA PHE A 18 -11.09 -2.21 -3.66
C PHE A 18 -11.64 -1.30 -2.56
N ARG A 19 -11.98 -0.05 -2.88
CA ARG A 19 -12.58 0.90 -1.93
C ARG A 19 -13.87 0.33 -1.32
N GLY A 20 -14.77 -0.19 -2.15
CA GLY A 20 -16.03 -0.79 -1.67
C GLY A 20 -15.79 -1.99 -0.75
N ALA A 21 -14.86 -2.86 -1.11
CA ALA A 21 -14.48 -4.01 -0.28
C ALA A 21 -13.80 -3.58 1.03
N TRP A 22 -12.91 -2.58 0.98
CA TRP A 22 -12.20 -2.08 2.15
C TRP A 22 -13.15 -1.45 3.17
N ALA A 23 -14.07 -0.59 2.71
CA ALA A 23 -15.08 0.02 3.55
C ALA A 23 -15.96 -1.04 4.22
N SER A 24 -16.60 -1.91 3.42
CA SER A 24 -17.59 -2.88 3.91
C SER A 24 -17.00 -4.05 4.72
N ARG A 25 -15.77 -4.49 4.42
CA ARG A 25 -15.20 -5.70 5.04
C ARG A 25 -14.21 -5.40 6.14
N VAL A 26 -13.49 -4.28 6.07
CA VAL A 26 -12.41 -3.96 7.00
C VAL A 26 -12.84 -2.83 7.92
N MET A 27 -13.21 -1.67 7.37
CA MET A 27 -13.42 -0.47 8.17
C MET A 27 -14.69 -0.51 9.02
N GLU A 28 -15.77 -1.10 8.50
CA GLU A 28 -17.00 -1.35 9.28
C GLU A 28 -16.73 -2.23 10.50
N ARG A 29 -15.79 -3.18 10.39
CA ARG A 29 -15.50 -4.16 11.45
C ARG A 29 -14.39 -3.71 12.40
N HIS A 30 -13.53 -2.81 11.97
CA HIS A 30 -12.30 -2.46 12.67
C HIS A 30 -12.17 -0.95 12.82
N GLU A 31 -12.58 -0.45 13.98
CA GLU A 31 -12.56 0.96 14.35
C GLU A 31 -11.18 1.63 14.23
N ARG A 32 -10.09 0.88 14.43
CA ARG A 32 -8.71 1.39 14.29
C ARG A 32 -8.40 1.98 12.90
N PHE A 33 -9.09 1.53 11.85
CA PHE A 33 -8.92 2.11 10.51
C PHE A 33 -9.76 3.38 10.31
N ARG A 34 -10.67 3.68 11.23
CA ARG A 34 -11.42 4.94 11.32
C ARG A 34 -10.79 5.91 12.34
N SER A 35 -9.71 5.50 13.01
CA SER A 35 -9.01 6.34 13.98
C SER A 35 -8.07 7.35 13.32
N GLN A 36 -7.93 8.49 13.96
CA GLN A 36 -6.99 9.58 13.63
C GLN A 36 -6.38 10.13 14.93
N VAL A 37 -5.26 10.84 14.82
CA VAL A 37 -4.74 11.62 15.96
C VAL A 37 -5.64 12.83 16.17
N SER A 38 -6.02 13.10 17.43
CA SER A 38 -6.87 14.24 17.74
C SER A 38 -6.16 15.55 17.40
N ARG A 39 -6.91 16.51 16.84
CA ARG A 39 -6.40 17.85 16.55
C ARG A 39 -6.20 18.71 17.79
N ASP A 40 -6.95 18.39 18.85
CA ASP A 40 -6.94 19.15 20.10
C ASP A 40 -5.88 18.62 21.08
N ASP A 41 -5.51 17.34 20.99
CA ASP A 41 -4.48 16.71 21.82
C ASP A 41 -3.80 15.53 21.10
N ASP A 42 -2.55 15.73 20.68
CA ASP A 42 -1.77 14.77 19.88
C ASP A 42 -1.39 13.47 20.62
N ARG A 43 -1.69 13.38 21.92
CA ARG A 43 -1.50 12.18 22.74
C ARG A 43 -2.66 11.20 22.63
N PHE A 44 -3.79 11.61 22.04
CA PHE A 44 -4.99 10.81 21.97
C PHE A 44 -5.39 10.46 20.54
N PHE A 45 -5.96 9.28 20.39
CA PHE A 45 -6.64 8.87 19.17
C PHE A 45 -8.15 9.10 19.32
N GLU A 46 -8.76 9.57 18.26
CA GLU A 46 -10.21 9.72 18.16
C GLU A 46 -10.73 8.96 16.94
N VAL A 47 -12.00 8.58 16.99
CA VAL A 47 -12.66 7.88 15.89
C VAL A 47 -13.30 8.95 15.01
N GLY A 48 -12.73 9.12 13.82
CA GLY A 48 -13.23 10.08 12.86
C GLY A 48 -14.62 9.68 12.37
N ASN A 49 -15.55 10.65 12.36
CA ASN A 49 -16.85 10.54 11.68
C ASN A 49 -16.75 10.90 10.19
N GLN A 50 -15.53 11.00 9.64
CA GLN A 50 -15.33 11.42 8.25
C GLN A 50 -16.06 10.44 7.32
N SER A 51 -16.96 10.97 6.49
CA SER A 51 -17.45 10.23 5.33
C SER A 51 -16.23 9.85 4.50
N PHE A 52 -16.09 8.57 4.18
CA PHE A 52 -14.93 8.00 3.50
C PHE A 52 -14.57 8.79 2.22
N GLU A 53 -13.79 9.84 2.35
CA GLU A 53 -13.31 10.60 1.21
C GLU A 53 -12.22 9.80 0.53
N GLN A 54 -12.23 9.91 -0.79
CA GLN A 54 -11.66 8.99 -1.76
C GLN A 54 -10.12 9.03 -1.80
N ASP A 55 -9.50 9.79 -0.89
CA ASP A 55 -8.16 10.33 -1.05
C ASP A 55 -7.05 9.44 -0.47
N PHE A 56 -7.38 8.52 0.44
CA PHE A 56 -6.38 7.64 1.09
C PHE A 56 -6.11 6.34 0.33
N ILE A 57 -6.87 6.06 -0.73
CA ILE A 57 -6.68 4.91 -1.61
C ILE A 57 -6.50 5.43 -3.03
N SER A 58 -5.28 5.32 -3.56
CA SER A 58 -4.94 5.76 -4.91
C SER A 58 -4.47 4.60 -5.80
N LYS A 59 -4.52 4.81 -7.13
CA LYS A 59 -3.86 3.93 -8.10
C LYS A 59 -2.55 4.57 -8.51
N VAL A 60 -1.51 3.76 -8.62
CA VAL A 60 -0.23 4.16 -9.20
C VAL A 60 0.11 3.25 -10.38
N GLU A 61 0.86 3.80 -11.34
CA GLU A 61 1.34 3.03 -12.48
C GLU A 61 2.25 1.88 -12.01
N HIS A 62 2.00 0.67 -12.53
CA HIS A 62 2.88 -0.46 -12.26
C HIS A 62 4.20 -0.28 -13.00
N PRO A 63 5.35 -0.33 -12.30
CA PRO A 63 6.65 -0.27 -12.94
C PRO A 63 6.89 -1.60 -13.67
N CYS A 64 6.41 -1.69 -14.91
CA CYS A 64 6.65 -2.84 -15.77
C CYS A 64 8.16 -3.03 -15.95
N GLN A 65 8.67 -4.19 -15.54
CA GLN A 65 10.03 -4.70 -15.81
C GLN A 65 11.19 -4.00 -15.08
N ASP A 66 10.96 -2.88 -14.40
CA ASP A 66 12.00 -2.17 -13.65
C ASP A 66 11.80 -2.30 -12.13
N LYS A 67 12.50 -3.29 -11.55
CA LYS A 67 12.53 -3.51 -10.10
C LYS A 67 13.07 -2.31 -9.33
N ARG A 68 14.02 -1.56 -9.90
CA ARG A 68 14.59 -0.37 -9.25
C ARG A 68 13.52 0.71 -9.14
N ARG A 69 12.73 0.92 -10.19
CA ARG A 69 11.60 1.86 -10.17
C ARG A 69 10.53 1.47 -9.13
N LEU A 70 10.26 0.18 -8.93
CA LEU A 70 9.37 -0.29 -7.86
C LEU A 70 9.92 0.03 -6.47
N ILE A 71 11.20 -0.24 -6.24
CA ILE A 71 11.87 0.08 -4.97
C ILE A 71 11.84 1.59 -4.72
N GLU A 72 12.14 2.40 -5.73
CA GLU A 72 12.10 3.85 -5.66
C GLU A 72 10.69 4.38 -5.37
N GLN A 73 9.64 3.77 -5.95
CA GLN A 73 8.25 4.11 -5.63
C GLN A 73 7.92 3.80 -4.16
N ILE A 74 8.27 2.60 -3.67
CA ILE A 74 8.04 2.21 -2.27
C ILE A 74 8.79 3.16 -1.32
N GLN A 75 10.07 3.44 -1.60
CA GLN A 75 10.89 4.34 -0.80
C GLN A 75 10.34 5.76 -0.80
N ARG A 76 9.90 6.27 -1.96
CA ARG A 76 9.30 7.61 -2.07
C ARG A 76 8.03 7.71 -1.26
N LYS A 77 7.11 6.74 -1.42
CA LYS A 77 5.87 6.69 -0.62
C LYS A 77 6.21 6.61 0.87
N GLY A 78 7.23 5.85 1.20
CA GLY A 78 7.68 5.66 2.56
C GLY A 78 8.31 6.87 3.24
N ALA A 79 8.90 7.76 2.45
CA ALA A 79 9.50 9.00 2.93
C ALA A 79 8.51 10.19 2.91
N ALA A 80 7.36 10.05 2.24
CA ALA A 80 6.35 11.09 2.19
C ALA A 80 5.69 11.27 3.58
N PRO A 81 5.54 12.52 4.05
CA PRO A 81 4.83 12.79 5.29
C PRO A 81 3.35 12.44 5.14
N MET A 82 2.77 11.84 6.17
CA MET A 82 1.34 11.51 6.24
C MET A 82 0.66 12.42 7.26
N ASP A 83 -0.54 12.90 6.93
CA ASP A 83 -1.36 13.70 7.84
C ASP A 83 -2.16 12.79 8.77
N VAL A 84 -1.59 12.52 9.94
CA VAL A 84 -2.17 11.64 10.98
C VAL A 84 -3.47 12.18 11.58
N THR A 85 -3.77 13.46 11.38
CA THR A 85 -5.05 14.07 11.81
C THR A 85 -6.20 13.77 10.87
N LYS A 86 -5.90 13.19 9.69
CA LYS A 86 -6.88 12.72 8.72
C LYS A 86 -7.05 11.20 8.76
N CYS A 87 -5.93 10.47 8.74
CA CYS A 87 -5.95 9.01 8.79
C CYS A 87 -4.58 8.48 9.26
N LEU A 88 -4.57 7.25 9.75
CA LEU A 88 -3.35 6.56 10.19
C LEU A 88 -2.78 5.61 9.13
N TRP A 89 -3.33 5.63 7.91
CA TRP A 89 -2.99 4.69 6.85
C TRP A 89 -3.26 5.29 5.47
N GLU A 90 -2.44 4.91 4.49
CA GLU A 90 -2.66 5.20 3.07
C GLU A 90 -2.40 3.93 2.27
N ILE A 91 -3.13 3.74 1.17
CA ILE A 91 -3.01 2.56 0.30
C ILE A 91 -2.77 3.03 -1.14
N GLU A 92 -1.72 2.51 -1.75
CA GLU A 92 -1.47 2.68 -3.18
C GLU A 92 -1.60 1.32 -3.87
N LEU A 93 -2.49 1.27 -4.86
CA LEU A 93 -2.75 0.08 -5.64
C LEU A 93 -1.96 0.15 -6.94
N SER A 94 -1.23 -0.91 -7.23
CA SER A 94 -0.49 -1.08 -8.47
C SER A 94 -0.84 -2.44 -9.07
N SER A 95 -1.32 -2.45 -10.31
CA SER A 95 -1.75 -3.67 -11.02
C SER A 95 -0.86 -3.91 -12.23
N GLY A 96 -0.30 -5.12 -12.32
CA GLY A 96 0.55 -5.53 -13.43
C GLY A 96 0.88 -7.02 -13.36
N LYS A 97 1.71 -7.50 -14.30
CA LYS A 97 2.09 -8.92 -14.34
C LYS A 97 2.88 -9.29 -13.07
N LEU A 98 2.58 -10.44 -12.47
CA LEU A 98 3.26 -10.90 -11.25
C LEU A 98 4.78 -10.98 -11.41
N GLY A 99 5.27 -11.31 -12.61
CA GLY A 99 6.71 -11.33 -12.92
C GLY A 99 7.40 -9.97 -12.85
N SER A 100 6.66 -8.86 -12.99
CA SER A 100 7.20 -7.49 -12.85
C SER A 100 7.06 -6.92 -11.44
N SER A 101 6.25 -7.53 -10.57
CA SER A 101 6.05 -7.06 -9.19
C SER A 101 7.16 -7.52 -8.23
N GLY A 102 8.21 -8.18 -8.73
CA GLY A 102 9.25 -8.79 -7.91
C GLY A 102 8.78 -10.01 -7.10
N ALA A 103 7.54 -10.47 -7.31
CA ALA A 103 7.01 -11.65 -6.66
C ALA A 103 7.65 -12.91 -7.26
N ILE A 104 8.27 -13.72 -6.40
CA ILE A 104 8.89 -14.98 -6.80
C ILE A 104 7.84 -16.10 -6.65
N PRO A 105 7.59 -16.92 -7.68
CA PRO A 105 6.72 -18.08 -7.55
C PRO A 105 7.23 -19.02 -6.45
N SER A 106 6.34 -19.56 -5.61
CA SER A 106 6.73 -20.62 -4.68
C SER A 106 7.22 -21.83 -5.48
N GLY A 107 8.50 -22.17 -5.36
CA GLY A 107 9.15 -23.26 -6.11
C GLY A 107 10.20 -22.81 -7.13
N SER A 108 10.43 -21.50 -7.28
CA SER A 108 11.60 -21.02 -8.03
C SER A 108 12.83 -21.01 -7.13
N GLU A 109 13.87 -21.77 -7.48
CA GLU A 109 15.18 -21.65 -6.86
C GLU A 109 15.72 -20.24 -7.09
N VAL A 110 15.86 -19.46 -6.02
CA VAL A 110 16.44 -18.13 -6.08
C VAL A 110 17.95 -18.27 -6.10
N PHE A 111 18.54 -18.23 -7.30
CA PHE A 111 19.98 -18.02 -7.43
C PHE A 111 20.28 -16.56 -7.10
N PHE A 112 20.76 -16.30 -5.89
CA PHE A 112 21.42 -15.04 -5.57
C PHE A 112 22.81 -15.10 -6.19
N SER A 113 22.97 -14.56 -7.41
CA SER A 113 24.29 -14.24 -7.92
C SER A 113 24.78 -13.01 -7.15
N ASN A 114 25.69 -13.22 -6.19
CA ASN A 114 26.48 -12.16 -5.58
C ASN A 114 27.43 -11.58 -6.64
N GLU A 115 26.93 -10.68 -7.49
CA GLU A 115 27.76 -9.86 -8.40
C GLU A 115 28.04 -8.46 -7.83
N TYR A 116 27.97 -8.29 -6.50
CA TYR A 116 28.28 -7.02 -5.82
C TYR A 116 29.51 -7.07 -4.90
N ASP A 117 30.42 -8.04 -5.09
CA ASP A 117 31.70 -8.13 -4.36
C ASP A 117 32.94 -8.00 -5.29
N ARG A 118 32.87 -7.17 -6.32
CA ARG A 118 34.07 -6.70 -7.05
C ARG A 118 33.89 -5.26 -7.54
N GLU A 119 34.41 -4.32 -6.77
CA GLU A 119 35.32 -3.26 -7.23
C GLU A 119 36.05 -2.64 -6.03
#